data_AF-A0A4Z1CX59-F1
#
_entry.id   AF-A0A4Z1CX59-F1
#
_cell.length_a   1.000
_cell.length_b   1.000
_cell.length_c   1.000
_cell.angle_alpha   90.00
_cell.angle_beta   90.00
_cell.angle_gamma   90.00
#
_symmetry.space_group_name_H-M   'P 1'
#
loop_
_entity.id
_entity.type
_entity.pdbx_description
1 polymer ?
#
loop_
_entity_poly.entity_id
_entity_poly.type
_entity_poly.pdbx_seq_one_letter_code
_entity_poly.pdbx_strand_id
1 'polypeptide(L)'
;MTGSFATWRNVPITFDQVDTSSATVQVGNYLHVSPNTSGSPLAAPSIEIGLYAQKTGKTTHTYGPRWTELTTSGGRATAIKSGVNPTKADNRNHTYMTVRQESGNQWDVLYDFNKVGSTTKQLKVVGGNTNRVDVGLEVTGPTYVDVPSIANRMQFMTGNKVWEQVATGNVAKSVTLPACSSAHKPPNCFTTKLTDNSKFTQWTASKPRRQTSAAVTSPTAPAPAHGTDALAAGLPATFNGVNQDALQACLDSDADDCLVSVPGLAECVVTVRVCNAAALPTGGSLEEPAGGADVSAADIRARAAAAFDVPGDVVTVRPPAAPTALKPGARAASSNGDGVWTVFSSSSTTGLQRGERRFEGFIAHYTPRTGVLLEACWGDLCDVQ
;
A
#
# COMPACT_ATOMS: atom_id res chain seq x y z
N MET A 1 -12.08 12.11 -16.04
CA MET A 1 -11.81 11.53 -14.72
C MET A 1 -10.70 12.32 -14.06
N THR A 2 -10.89 12.72 -12.80
CA THR A 2 -9.97 13.59 -12.03
C THR A 2 -9.58 12.99 -10.68
N GLY A 3 -10.00 11.76 -10.38
CA GLY A 3 -9.71 11.07 -9.13
C GLY A 3 -10.07 9.60 -9.22
N SER A 4 -9.35 8.77 -8.47
CA SER A 4 -9.60 7.33 -8.31
C SER A 4 -9.76 7.02 -6.83
N PHE A 5 -10.65 6.11 -6.49
CA PHE A 5 -10.90 5.69 -5.13
C PHE A 5 -11.08 4.18 -5.11
N ALA A 6 -10.43 3.51 -4.16
CA ALA A 6 -10.66 2.11 -3.88
C ALA A 6 -10.72 1.86 -2.38
N THR A 7 -11.51 0.87 -2.00
CA THR A 7 -11.56 0.36 -0.63
C THR A 7 -11.36 -1.14 -0.61
N TRP A 8 -10.72 -1.57 0.47
CA TRP A 8 -10.68 -2.96 0.86
C TRP A 8 -10.35 -3.07 2.34
N ARG A 9 -10.64 -4.25 2.88
CA ARG A 9 -10.32 -4.61 4.26
C ARG A 9 -8.89 -5.13 4.36
N ASN A 10 -8.13 -4.62 5.32
CA ASN A 10 -6.80 -5.14 5.66
C ASN A 10 -6.94 -6.48 6.41
N VAL A 11 -7.13 -7.56 5.66
CA VAL A 11 -7.24 -8.93 6.21
C VAL A 11 -5.86 -9.58 6.37
N PRO A 12 -5.65 -10.41 7.40
CA PRO A 12 -4.40 -11.15 7.59
C PRO A 12 -4.05 -12.02 6.39
N ILE A 13 -2.85 -11.83 5.84
CA ILE A 13 -2.29 -12.67 4.78
C ILE A 13 -1.32 -13.65 5.44
N THR A 14 -1.46 -14.94 5.13
CA THR A 14 -0.64 -15.99 5.74
C THR A 14 0.43 -16.47 4.76
N PHE A 15 1.65 -16.64 5.26
CA PHE A 15 2.76 -17.24 4.53
C PHE A 15 2.98 -18.66 5.03
N ASP A 16 2.67 -19.66 4.19
CA ASP A 16 2.62 -21.09 4.55
C ASP A 16 4.00 -21.70 4.83
N GLN A 17 5.11 -21.02 4.46
CA GLN A 17 6.47 -21.46 4.76
C GLN A 17 7.21 -20.53 5.72
N VAL A 18 8.01 -21.15 6.59
CA VAL A 18 8.87 -20.46 7.56
C VAL A 18 10.06 -19.80 6.85
N ASP A 19 10.60 -20.39 5.78
CA ASP A 19 11.76 -19.91 5.02
C ASP A 19 11.48 -19.93 3.51
N THR A 20 11.73 -18.81 2.82
CA THR A 20 11.57 -18.70 1.36
C THR A 20 12.89 -18.84 0.59
N SER A 21 13.96 -19.35 1.22
CA SER A 21 15.29 -19.54 0.60
C SER A 21 15.81 -18.27 -0.09
N SER A 22 15.58 -17.11 0.54
CA SER A 22 15.90 -15.76 0.03
C SER A 22 15.03 -15.25 -1.13
N ALA A 23 14.04 -16.00 -1.63
CA ALA A 23 13.05 -15.48 -2.56
C ALA A 23 12.08 -14.53 -1.82
N THR A 24 11.68 -13.42 -2.46
CA THR A 24 10.62 -12.57 -1.90
C THR A 24 9.26 -13.08 -2.33
N VAL A 25 8.45 -13.48 -1.36
CA VAL A 25 7.03 -13.78 -1.53
C VAL A 25 6.25 -12.53 -1.18
N GLN A 26 5.34 -12.12 -2.06
CA GLN A 26 4.62 -10.87 -1.92
C GLN A 26 3.15 -11.06 -2.28
N VAL A 27 2.29 -10.37 -1.55
CA VAL A 27 0.92 -10.09 -1.91
C VAL A 27 0.74 -8.58 -1.96
N GLY A 28 0.33 -8.06 -3.10
CA GLY A 28 -0.03 -6.65 -3.28
C GLY A 28 -1.50 -6.55 -3.64
N ASN A 29 -2.28 -5.83 -2.85
CA ASN A 29 -3.62 -5.41 -3.24
C ASN A 29 -3.58 -3.91 -3.52
N TYR A 30 -3.94 -3.50 -4.73
CA TYR A 30 -3.58 -2.19 -5.23
C TYR A 30 -4.70 -1.53 -6.02
N LEU A 31 -4.62 -0.21 -6.06
CA LEU A 31 -5.22 0.71 -7.00
C LEU A 31 -4.10 1.28 -7.87
N HIS A 32 -4.23 1.12 -9.18
CA HIS A 32 -3.27 1.60 -10.17
C HIS A 32 -3.94 2.57 -11.13
N VAL A 33 -3.26 3.67 -11.42
CA VAL A 33 -3.75 4.73 -12.31
C VAL A 33 -2.71 5.00 -13.38
N SER A 34 -3.11 4.87 -14.63
CA SER A 34 -2.27 5.09 -15.81
C SER A 34 -3.02 5.90 -16.87
N PRO A 35 -2.32 6.63 -17.75
CA PRO A 35 -2.95 7.21 -18.92
C PRO A 35 -3.46 6.08 -19.82
N ASN A 36 -4.66 6.24 -20.36
CA ASN A 36 -5.25 5.27 -21.26
C ASN A 36 -4.64 5.41 -22.66
N THR A 37 -3.40 4.96 -22.82
CA THR A 37 -2.74 4.83 -24.11
C THR A 37 -2.99 3.44 -24.68
N SER A 38 -3.07 3.29 -26.01
CA SER A 38 -3.21 2.00 -26.68
C SER A 38 -2.03 1.03 -26.45
N GLY A 39 -0.91 1.52 -25.90
CA GLY A 39 0.23 0.71 -25.45
C GLY A 39 0.05 0.19 -24.02
N SER A 40 0.60 -1.00 -23.74
CA SER A 40 0.47 -1.74 -22.47
C SER A 40 0.45 -0.84 -21.20
N PRO A 41 -0.52 -1.05 -20.27
CA PRO A 41 -0.64 -0.26 -19.04
C PRO A 41 0.61 -0.32 -18.14
N LEU A 42 1.44 -1.34 -18.31
CA LEU A 42 2.69 -1.54 -17.55
C LEU A 42 3.87 -0.69 -18.08
N ALA A 43 3.78 -0.17 -19.32
CA ALA A 43 4.85 0.63 -19.93
C ALA A 43 4.63 2.15 -19.75
N ALA A 44 3.40 2.54 -19.40
CA ALA A 44 3.00 3.93 -19.24
C ALA A 44 3.37 4.46 -17.84
N PRO A 45 3.66 5.78 -17.71
CA PRO A 45 3.82 6.39 -16.40
C PRO A 45 2.59 6.15 -15.54
N SER A 46 2.75 5.67 -14.30
CA SER A 46 1.61 5.26 -13.46
C SER A 46 1.80 5.49 -11.96
N ILE A 47 0.67 5.63 -11.26
CA ILE A 47 0.62 5.67 -9.79
C ILE A 47 0.06 4.34 -9.34
N GLU A 48 0.72 3.71 -8.39
CA GLU A 48 0.20 2.55 -7.69
C GLU A 48 0.09 2.89 -6.21
N ILE A 49 -1.06 2.68 -5.58
CA ILE A 49 -1.21 2.75 -4.14
C ILE A 49 -1.87 1.46 -3.69
N GLY A 50 -1.35 0.84 -2.64
CA GLY A 50 -1.84 -0.46 -2.23
C GLY A 50 -1.36 -0.89 -0.87
N LEU A 51 -1.89 -2.02 -0.43
CA LEU A 51 -1.43 -2.78 0.73
C LEU A 51 -0.48 -3.89 0.27
N TYR A 52 0.68 -4.00 0.92
CA TYR A 52 1.67 -5.01 0.57
C TYR A 52 2.06 -5.82 1.79
N ALA A 53 1.82 -7.13 1.69
CA ALA A 53 2.38 -8.12 2.60
C ALA A 53 3.57 -8.78 1.90
N GLN A 54 4.74 -8.73 2.52
CA GLN A 54 5.96 -9.32 1.96
C GLN A 54 6.67 -10.18 2.99
N LYS A 55 7.26 -11.28 2.52
CA LYS A 55 8.15 -12.13 3.29
C LYS A 55 9.39 -12.47 2.47
N THR A 56 10.55 -12.36 3.10
CA THR A 56 11.84 -12.81 2.53
C THR A 56 12.55 -13.67 3.58
N GLY A 57 13.14 -14.79 3.17
CA GLY A 57 13.83 -15.69 4.10
C GLY A 57 12.98 -16.09 5.31
N LYS A 58 13.63 -16.19 6.48
CA LYS A 58 13.00 -16.65 7.73
C LYS A 58 12.36 -15.55 8.57
N THR A 59 13.05 -14.42 8.69
CA THR A 59 12.83 -13.41 9.73
C THR A 59 12.11 -12.17 9.24
N THR A 60 12.17 -11.89 7.93
CA THR A 60 11.70 -10.63 7.40
C THR A 60 10.24 -10.74 6.94
N HIS A 61 9.35 -10.03 7.63
CA HIS A 61 7.95 -9.88 7.25
C HIS A 61 7.52 -8.41 7.35
N THR A 62 6.72 -7.95 6.40
CA THR A 62 6.14 -6.60 6.41
C THR A 62 4.70 -6.67 5.97
N TYR A 63 3.89 -5.78 6.50
CA TYR A 63 2.49 -5.64 6.17
C TYR A 63 2.13 -4.17 6.28
N GLY A 64 2.03 -3.47 5.15
CA GLY A 64 1.72 -2.05 5.22
C GLY A 64 1.42 -1.45 3.86
N PRO A 65 0.72 -0.31 3.84
CA PRO A 65 0.44 0.37 2.61
C PRO A 65 1.65 1.19 2.15
N ARG A 66 1.80 1.30 0.85
CA ARG A 66 2.73 2.21 0.20
C ARG A 66 2.09 2.74 -1.08
N TRP A 67 2.65 3.83 -1.58
CA TRP A 67 2.35 4.30 -2.92
C TRP A 67 3.63 4.42 -3.73
N THR A 68 3.50 4.34 -5.05
CA THR A 68 4.59 4.33 -6.01
C THR A 68 4.24 5.24 -7.18
N GLU A 69 5.16 6.14 -7.48
CA GLU A 69 5.20 6.96 -8.69
C GLU A 69 6.14 6.30 -9.70
N LEU A 70 5.68 6.05 -10.93
CA LEU A 70 6.46 5.38 -11.97
C LEU A 70 6.51 6.16 -13.28
N THR A 71 7.70 6.42 -13.79
CA THR A 71 7.92 7.06 -15.08
C THR A 71 8.43 6.07 -16.12
N THR A 72 8.72 6.57 -17.32
CA THR A 72 9.43 5.78 -18.33
C THR A 72 10.92 5.56 -18.03
N SER A 73 11.46 6.13 -16.96
CA SER A 73 12.89 6.01 -16.66
C SER A 73 13.20 5.69 -15.21
N GLY A 74 12.19 5.44 -14.39
CA GLY A 74 12.39 5.01 -13.03
C GLY A 74 11.10 4.98 -12.22
N GLY A 75 11.25 4.93 -10.90
CA GLY A 75 10.13 5.05 -9.99
C GLY A 75 10.56 5.41 -8.58
N ARG A 76 9.60 5.84 -7.77
CA ARG A 76 9.76 6.18 -6.36
C ARG A 76 8.63 5.59 -5.57
N ALA A 77 8.93 4.83 -4.53
CA ALA A 77 7.94 4.29 -3.60
C ALA A 77 8.09 4.93 -2.22
N THR A 78 6.98 5.19 -1.56
CA THR A 78 6.92 5.76 -0.21
C THR A 78 5.93 4.97 0.64
N ALA A 79 6.37 4.52 1.81
CA ALA A 79 5.51 3.85 2.76
C ALA A 79 4.55 4.83 3.44
N ILE A 80 3.32 4.37 3.65
CA ILE A 80 2.30 5.10 4.39
C ILE A 80 2.38 4.64 5.85
N LYS A 81 2.74 5.58 6.74
CA LYS A 81 3.04 5.29 8.16
C LYS A 81 1.93 5.71 9.11
N SER A 82 1.15 6.72 8.73
CA SER A 82 0.11 7.28 9.57
C SER A 82 -1.02 6.28 9.79
N GLY A 83 -1.33 5.95 11.03
CA GLY A 83 -2.43 5.04 11.37
C GLY A 83 -2.21 3.57 10.97
N VAL A 84 -0.96 3.17 10.72
CA VAL A 84 -0.59 1.85 10.19
C VAL A 84 0.34 1.12 11.16
N ASN A 85 0.04 -0.16 11.42
CA ASN A 85 1.04 -1.09 11.96
C ASN A 85 1.75 -1.81 10.79
N PRO A 86 3.05 -1.60 10.56
CA PRO A 86 3.73 -2.09 9.37
C PRO A 86 4.05 -3.60 9.41
N THR A 87 3.55 -4.32 10.42
CA THR A 87 3.81 -5.75 10.63
C THR A 87 2.54 -6.59 10.81
N LYS A 88 1.37 -5.95 10.95
CA LYS A 88 0.11 -6.63 11.27
C LYS A 88 -1.06 -6.01 10.52
N ALA A 89 -1.96 -6.88 10.07
CA ALA A 89 -3.30 -6.50 9.64
C ALA A 89 -4.13 -6.00 10.83
N ASP A 90 -5.00 -5.03 10.60
CA ASP A 90 -5.87 -4.46 11.63
C ASP A 90 -7.36 -4.80 11.42
N ASN A 91 -7.69 -5.55 10.37
CA ASN A 91 -9.06 -5.92 10.01
C ASN A 91 -10.01 -4.73 9.84
N ARG A 92 -9.52 -3.55 9.45
CA ARG A 92 -10.38 -2.40 9.10
C ARG A 92 -10.45 -2.19 7.60
N ASN A 93 -11.50 -1.52 7.14
CA ASN A 93 -11.54 -0.99 5.79
C ASN A 93 -10.62 0.21 5.71
N HIS A 94 -9.87 0.30 4.62
CA HIS A 94 -9.05 1.46 4.31
C HIS A 94 -9.42 2.02 2.96
N THR A 95 -9.20 3.33 2.81
CA THR A 95 -9.46 4.03 1.56
C THR A 95 -8.16 4.46 0.92
N TYR A 96 -8.07 4.23 -0.39
CA TYR A 96 -6.90 4.49 -1.21
C TYR A 96 -7.33 5.39 -2.35
N MET A 97 -6.77 6.59 -2.42
CA MET A 97 -7.25 7.60 -3.37
C MET A 97 -6.12 8.28 -4.10
N THR A 98 -6.40 8.64 -5.35
CA THR A 98 -5.65 9.65 -6.08
C THR A 98 -6.61 10.76 -6.47
N VAL A 99 -6.18 12.01 -6.34
CA VAL A 99 -6.96 13.18 -6.72
C VAL A 99 -6.07 14.12 -7.52
N ARG A 100 -6.52 14.57 -8.69
CA ARG A 100 -5.80 15.55 -9.48
C ARG A 100 -5.70 16.86 -8.70
N GLN A 101 -4.51 17.45 -8.63
CA GLN A 101 -4.32 18.77 -8.04
C GLN A 101 -5.17 19.84 -8.73
N GLU A 102 -5.71 20.77 -7.95
CA GLU A 102 -6.52 21.87 -8.47
C GLU A 102 -5.69 22.81 -9.35
N SER A 103 -4.51 23.20 -8.88
CA SER A 103 -3.50 23.93 -9.66
C SER A 103 -2.37 22.99 -10.07
N GLY A 104 -2.38 22.53 -11.32
CA GLY A 104 -1.27 21.75 -11.87
C GLY A 104 -1.72 20.52 -12.65
N ASN A 105 -0.74 19.66 -12.90
CA ASN A 105 -0.93 18.41 -13.64
C ASN A 105 -0.45 17.19 -12.84
N GLN A 106 -0.30 17.32 -11.52
CA GLN A 106 0.11 16.22 -10.64
C GLN A 106 -1.09 15.61 -9.93
N TRP A 107 -0.87 14.44 -9.32
CA TRP A 107 -1.82 13.77 -8.46
C TRP A 107 -1.40 13.93 -7.01
N ASP A 108 -2.37 14.22 -6.16
CA ASP A 108 -2.28 14.00 -4.73
C ASP A 108 -2.71 12.58 -4.41
N VAL A 109 -1.98 11.95 -3.50
CA VAL A 109 -2.23 10.59 -3.04
C VAL A 109 -2.78 10.69 -1.63
N LEU A 110 -3.92 10.04 -1.38
CA LEU A 110 -4.58 10.03 -0.09
C LEU A 110 -4.76 8.59 0.41
N TYR A 111 -4.66 8.44 1.73
CA TYR A 111 -4.94 7.21 2.46
C TYR A 111 -5.81 7.54 3.66
N ASP A 112 -6.91 6.80 3.83
CA ASP A 112 -7.94 7.06 4.84
C ASP A 112 -8.36 8.54 4.85
N PHE A 113 -8.55 9.10 3.65
CA PHE A 113 -8.90 10.49 3.39
C PHE A 113 -7.86 11.56 3.78
N ASN A 114 -6.65 11.17 4.19
CA ASN A 114 -5.55 12.10 4.46
C ASN A 114 -4.54 12.12 3.33
N LYS A 115 -4.03 13.31 2.97
CA LYS A 115 -2.90 13.43 2.04
C LYS A 115 -1.66 12.72 2.60
N VAL A 116 -1.09 11.81 1.81
CA VAL A 116 0.15 11.08 2.15
C VAL A 116 1.29 11.34 1.16
N GLY A 117 1.01 12.06 0.08
CA GLY A 117 2.02 12.45 -0.90
C GLY A 117 1.43 13.15 -2.11
N SER A 118 2.32 13.54 -3.00
CA SER A 118 2.01 14.07 -4.33
C SER A 118 3.03 13.52 -5.32
N THR A 119 2.60 13.26 -6.55
CA THR A 119 3.54 12.97 -7.64
C THR A 119 4.40 14.19 -7.94
N THR A 120 5.64 13.95 -8.32
CA THR A 120 6.67 14.98 -8.50
C THR A 120 7.18 15.07 -9.94
N LYS A 121 7.35 13.91 -10.61
CA LYS A 121 7.97 13.77 -11.94
C LYS A 121 7.06 13.04 -12.95
N GLN A 122 5.93 12.50 -12.52
CA GLN A 122 5.11 11.55 -13.27
C GLN A 122 3.79 12.13 -13.77
N LEU A 123 3.20 11.43 -14.74
CA LEU A 123 1.82 11.51 -15.23
C LEU A 123 1.17 12.89 -15.11
N LYS A 124 1.51 13.75 -16.08
CA LYS A 124 0.79 15.02 -16.26
C LYS A 124 -0.68 14.71 -16.56
N VAL A 125 -1.58 15.10 -15.65
CA VAL A 125 -3.02 15.01 -15.86
C VAL A 125 -3.46 16.13 -16.79
N VAL A 126 -3.31 15.87 -18.09
CA VAL A 126 -3.83 16.75 -19.14
C VAL A 126 -5.36 16.56 -19.18
N GLY A 127 -6.10 17.64 -18.94
CA GLY A 127 -7.56 17.62 -19.04
C GLY A 127 -8.01 17.13 -20.41
N GLY A 128 -9.07 16.31 -20.45
CA GLY A 128 -9.63 15.74 -21.68
C GLY A 128 -9.12 14.34 -22.05
N ASN A 129 -8.02 13.86 -21.46
CA ASN A 129 -7.56 12.48 -21.67
C ASN A 129 -8.26 11.50 -20.71
N THR A 130 -8.52 10.27 -21.21
CA THR A 130 -9.02 9.19 -20.36
C THR A 130 -7.85 8.57 -19.59
N ASN A 131 -8.06 8.33 -18.30
CA ASN A 131 -7.16 7.51 -17.49
C ASN A 131 -7.78 6.12 -17.35
N ARG A 132 -6.92 5.12 -17.20
CA ARG A 132 -7.29 3.77 -16.84
C ARG A 132 -7.07 3.59 -15.35
N VAL A 133 -7.99 2.87 -14.71
CA VAL A 133 -7.85 2.41 -13.33
C VAL A 133 -7.88 0.90 -13.30
N ASP A 134 -6.88 0.32 -12.66
CA ASP A 134 -6.86 -1.10 -12.33
C ASP A 134 -6.93 -1.27 -10.81
N VAL A 135 -7.84 -2.11 -10.34
CA VAL A 135 -7.85 -2.61 -8.96
C VAL A 135 -7.59 -4.10 -8.98
N GLY A 136 -6.63 -4.57 -8.19
CA GLY A 136 -6.11 -5.92 -8.39
C GLY A 136 -5.42 -6.52 -7.19
N LEU A 137 -5.29 -7.84 -7.25
CA LEU A 137 -4.48 -8.65 -6.35
C LEU A 137 -3.33 -9.24 -7.16
N GLU A 138 -2.10 -8.90 -6.79
CA GLU A 138 -0.89 -9.50 -7.32
C GLU A 138 -0.25 -10.41 -6.26
N VAL A 139 0.16 -11.60 -6.66
CA VAL A 139 0.86 -12.55 -5.78
C VAL A 139 2.12 -13.07 -6.44
N THR A 140 3.27 -12.81 -5.83
CA THR A 140 4.57 -13.43 -6.16
C THR A 140 4.83 -14.59 -5.20
N GLY A 141 5.34 -15.71 -5.71
CA GLY A 141 5.52 -16.93 -4.92
C GLY A 141 4.19 -17.59 -4.52
N PRO A 142 3.25 -17.82 -5.46
CA PRO A 142 1.90 -18.29 -5.14
C PRO A 142 1.86 -19.61 -4.37
N THR A 143 2.88 -20.47 -4.42
CA THR A 143 2.84 -21.72 -3.63
C THR A 143 2.93 -21.50 -2.11
N TYR A 144 3.35 -20.32 -1.66
CA TYR A 144 3.71 -20.05 -0.26
C TYR A 144 2.75 -19.12 0.48
N VAL A 145 1.58 -18.84 -0.10
CA VAL A 145 0.68 -17.80 0.39
C VAL A 145 -0.76 -18.30 0.40
N ASP A 146 -1.46 -18.00 1.48
CA ASP A 146 -2.92 -17.98 1.55
C ASP A 146 -3.42 -16.53 1.61
N VAL A 147 -4.31 -16.19 0.68
CA VAL A 147 -4.95 -14.87 0.66
C VAL A 147 -6.45 -15.08 0.88
N PRO A 148 -7.00 -14.61 2.02
CA PRO A 148 -8.44 -14.59 2.24
C PRO A 148 -9.16 -13.80 1.15
N SER A 149 -10.48 -13.94 1.08
CA SER A 149 -11.29 -13.14 0.15
C SER A 149 -11.19 -11.66 0.47
N ILE A 150 -10.55 -10.91 -0.43
CA ILE A 150 -10.47 -9.45 -0.38
C ILE A 150 -11.53 -8.90 -1.31
N ALA A 151 -12.44 -8.09 -0.76
CA ALA A 151 -13.44 -7.35 -1.51
C ALA A 151 -12.88 -5.99 -1.93
N ASN A 152 -12.60 -5.84 -3.22
CA ASN A 152 -12.19 -4.57 -3.81
C ASN A 152 -13.43 -3.82 -4.27
N ARG A 153 -13.55 -2.56 -3.87
CA ARG A 153 -14.58 -1.66 -4.39
C ARG A 153 -13.89 -0.46 -5.01
N MET A 154 -14.53 0.16 -6.00
CA MET A 154 -13.93 1.28 -6.70
C MET A 154 -14.95 2.36 -7.04
N GLN A 155 -14.49 3.60 -6.99
CA GLN A 155 -15.19 4.76 -7.49
C GLN A 155 -14.21 5.63 -8.28
N PHE A 156 -14.75 6.50 -9.12
CA PHE A 156 -13.98 7.49 -9.85
C PHE A 156 -14.58 8.88 -9.67
N MET A 157 -13.73 9.90 -9.76
CA MET A 157 -14.18 11.29 -9.73
C MET A 157 -14.36 11.82 -11.15
N THR A 158 -15.53 12.39 -11.42
CA THR A 158 -15.87 13.04 -12.69
C THR A 158 -15.19 14.41 -12.82
N GLY A 159 -15.24 14.98 -14.03
CA GLY A 159 -14.75 16.36 -14.25
C GLY A 159 -15.42 17.41 -13.36
N ASN A 160 -16.64 17.13 -12.88
CA ASN A 160 -17.40 18.01 -11.99
C ASN A 160 -17.11 17.78 -10.50
N LYS A 161 -16.04 17.05 -10.16
CA LYS A 161 -15.64 16.71 -8.78
C LYS A 161 -16.69 15.89 -8.01
N VAL A 162 -17.45 15.05 -8.71
CA VAL A 162 -18.43 14.11 -8.13
C VAL A 162 -17.87 12.70 -8.17
N TRP A 163 -17.98 11.96 -7.06
CA TRP A 163 -17.59 10.55 -6.98
C TRP A 163 -18.73 9.65 -7.46
N GLU A 164 -18.40 8.72 -8.35
CA GLU A 164 -19.36 7.79 -8.96
C GLU A 164 -18.80 6.36 -9.01
N GLN A 165 -19.69 5.39 -8.89
CA GLN A 165 -19.38 3.98 -9.17
C GLN A 165 -19.29 3.74 -10.67
N VAL A 166 -18.43 2.81 -11.10
CA VAL A 166 -18.30 2.44 -12.50
C VAL A 166 -19.46 1.52 -12.91
N ALA A 167 -20.04 1.71 -14.10
CA ALA A 167 -21.00 0.75 -14.63
C ALA A 167 -20.31 -0.59 -14.94
N THR A 168 -20.93 -1.73 -14.58
CA THR A 168 -20.31 -3.07 -14.75
C THR A 168 -19.89 -3.33 -16.20
N GLY A 169 -20.67 -2.88 -17.18
CA GLY A 169 -20.37 -3.02 -18.61
C GLY A 169 -19.11 -2.28 -19.08
N ASN A 170 -18.60 -1.33 -18.28
CA ASN A 170 -17.38 -0.57 -18.58
C ASN A 170 -16.15 -1.13 -17.85
N VAL A 171 -16.25 -2.30 -17.22
CA VAL A 171 -15.16 -2.94 -16.48
C VAL A 171 -14.64 -4.15 -17.26
N ALA A 172 -13.35 -4.17 -17.53
CA ALA A 172 -12.65 -5.34 -18.04
C ALA A 172 -12.09 -6.16 -16.87
N LYS A 173 -12.21 -7.49 -16.96
CA LYS A 173 -11.59 -8.44 -16.02
C LYS A 173 -10.39 -9.10 -16.70
N SER A 174 -9.23 -9.04 -16.05
CA SER A 174 -8.05 -9.83 -16.41
C SER A 174 -7.62 -10.71 -15.24
N VAL A 175 -7.29 -11.98 -15.51
CA VAL A 175 -6.72 -12.90 -14.53
C VAL A 175 -5.58 -13.65 -15.21
N THR A 176 -4.36 -13.46 -14.73
CA THR A 176 -3.14 -13.99 -15.35
C THR A 176 -2.74 -15.37 -14.84
N LEU A 177 -3.22 -15.77 -13.65
CA LEU A 177 -3.03 -17.11 -13.07
C LEU A 177 -4.31 -17.94 -13.24
N PRO A 178 -4.21 -19.28 -13.31
CA PRO A 178 -5.37 -20.09 -13.66
C PRO A 178 -6.46 -19.97 -12.59
N ALA A 179 -7.71 -19.80 -13.04
CA ALA A 179 -8.86 -19.82 -12.16
C ALA A 179 -9.02 -21.20 -11.51
N CYS A 180 -9.45 -21.23 -10.25
CA CYS A 180 -9.68 -22.49 -9.55
C CYS A 180 -10.77 -23.33 -10.24
N SER A 181 -10.45 -24.59 -10.50
CA SER A 181 -11.33 -25.55 -11.17
C SER A 181 -10.99 -26.99 -10.77
N SER A 182 -11.67 -27.97 -11.35
CA SER A 182 -11.28 -29.38 -11.21
C SER A 182 -9.88 -29.67 -11.76
N ALA A 183 -9.45 -28.95 -12.80
CA ALA A 183 -8.14 -29.09 -13.44
C ALA A 183 -7.04 -28.26 -12.74
N HIS A 184 -7.38 -27.09 -12.21
CA HIS A 184 -6.44 -26.21 -11.50
C HIS A 184 -6.83 -26.12 -10.03
N LYS A 185 -6.11 -26.86 -9.18
CA LYS A 185 -6.40 -26.97 -7.74
C LYS A 185 -5.52 -26.02 -6.91
N PRO A 186 -5.97 -25.65 -5.70
CA PRO A 186 -5.14 -24.91 -4.74
C PRO A 186 -3.79 -25.61 -4.47
N PRO A 187 -2.69 -24.87 -4.27
CA PRO A 187 -2.58 -23.42 -4.13
C PRO A 187 -2.31 -22.67 -5.46
N ASN A 188 -2.26 -23.36 -6.60
CA ASN A 188 -1.80 -22.78 -7.87
C ASN A 188 -2.90 -22.07 -8.66
N CYS A 189 -4.02 -21.73 -8.02
CA CYS A 189 -5.19 -21.13 -8.66
C CYS A 189 -5.74 -19.95 -7.88
N PHE A 190 -6.58 -19.14 -8.54
CA PHE A 190 -7.22 -17.96 -7.95
C PHE A 190 -8.74 -18.07 -8.06
N THR A 191 -9.44 -17.57 -7.05
CA THR A 191 -10.89 -17.43 -7.08
C THR A 191 -11.24 -15.97 -7.18
N THR A 192 -12.12 -15.64 -8.13
CA THR A 192 -12.53 -14.26 -8.36
C THR A 192 -14.01 -14.14 -8.67
N LYS A 193 -14.67 -13.06 -8.22
CA LYS A 193 -16.10 -12.83 -8.44
C LYS A 193 -16.41 -11.33 -8.53
N LEU A 194 -17.17 -10.96 -9.55
CA LEU A 194 -17.74 -9.62 -9.71
C LEU A 194 -19.20 -9.69 -9.23
N THR A 195 -19.57 -8.78 -8.32
CA THR A 195 -20.95 -8.66 -7.83
C THR A 195 -21.68 -7.61 -8.64
N ASP A 196 -22.96 -7.87 -8.92
CA ASP A 196 -23.91 -7.05 -9.69
C ASP A 196 -23.63 -6.93 -11.21
N ASN A 197 -24.72 -6.98 -11.98
CA ASN A 197 -24.73 -6.89 -13.44
C ASN A 197 -24.88 -5.44 -13.94
N SER A 198 -25.27 -4.50 -13.08
CA SER A 198 -25.55 -3.11 -13.48
C SER A 198 -24.46 -2.12 -13.06
N LYS A 199 -24.02 -2.16 -11.80
CA LYS A 199 -22.95 -1.30 -11.26
C LYS A 199 -21.83 -2.15 -10.66
N PHE A 200 -20.60 -1.72 -10.88
CA PHE A 200 -19.45 -2.29 -10.20
C PHE A 200 -19.58 -1.99 -8.71
N THR A 201 -20.05 -2.98 -7.96
CA THR A 201 -20.17 -2.87 -6.51
C THR A 201 -18.94 -3.47 -5.85
N GLN A 202 -18.51 -4.66 -6.30
CA GLN A 202 -17.45 -5.39 -5.64
C GLN A 202 -16.78 -6.40 -6.56
N TRP A 203 -15.44 -6.40 -6.54
CA TRP A 203 -14.59 -7.42 -7.12
C TRP A 203 -13.87 -8.18 -6.00
N THR A 204 -14.26 -9.44 -5.76
CA THR A 204 -13.55 -10.28 -4.79
C THR A 204 -12.43 -11.05 -5.46
N ALA A 205 -11.26 -11.07 -4.84
CA ALA A 205 -10.15 -11.94 -5.21
C ALA A 205 -9.67 -12.71 -3.97
N SER A 206 -9.38 -13.99 -4.14
CA SER A 206 -8.76 -14.83 -3.11
C SER A 206 -7.82 -15.83 -3.74
N LYS A 207 -6.95 -16.36 -2.89
CA LYS A 207 -6.03 -17.40 -3.24
C LYS A 207 -6.08 -18.47 -2.14
N PRO A 208 -6.77 -19.59 -2.39
CA PRO A 208 -6.93 -20.62 -1.37
C PRO A 208 -5.61 -21.37 -1.09
N ARG A 209 -5.36 -21.66 0.18
CA ARG A 209 -4.29 -22.56 0.65
C ARG A 209 -4.40 -23.97 0.06
N ARG A 210 -3.29 -24.73 0.14
CA ARG A 210 -3.31 -26.19 -0.06
C ARG A 210 -4.33 -26.80 0.91
N GLN A 211 -5.36 -27.49 0.41
CA GLN A 211 -6.26 -28.26 1.27
C GLN A 211 -5.46 -29.37 1.97
N THR A 212 -4.90 -29.09 3.14
CA THR A 212 -4.72 -30.13 4.15
C THR A 212 -6.08 -30.33 4.77
N SER A 213 -6.61 -31.55 4.66
CA SER A 213 -7.78 -32.02 5.38
C SER A 213 -7.49 -32.01 6.88
N ALA A 214 -7.52 -30.83 7.46
CA ALA A 214 -7.85 -30.60 8.84
C ALA A 214 -8.87 -29.47 8.76
N ALA A 215 -10.12 -29.80 9.12
CA ALA A 215 -11.04 -28.80 9.58
C ALA A 215 -10.32 -28.07 10.72
N VAL A 216 -9.71 -26.93 10.40
CA VAL A 216 -9.56 -25.89 11.39
C VAL A 216 -11.01 -25.47 11.56
N THR A 217 -11.67 -26.02 12.59
CA THR A 217 -12.71 -25.28 13.30
C THR A 217 -12.17 -23.87 13.33
N SER A 218 -12.80 -22.95 12.57
CA SER A 218 -12.58 -21.54 12.78
C SER A 218 -12.62 -21.40 14.28
N PRO A 219 -11.54 -20.97 14.96
CA PRO A 219 -11.75 -20.47 16.28
C PRO A 219 -12.76 -19.38 16.02
N THR A 220 -13.98 -19.56 16.51
CA THR A 220 -14.79 -18.44 16.98
C THR A 220 -13.98 -17.85 18.12
N ALA A 221 -12.82 -17.28 17.78
CA ALA A 221 -12.12 -16.37 18.63
C ALA A 221 -13.17 -15.28 18.83
N PRO A 222 -13.58 -14.99 20.07
CA PRO A 222 -14.37 -13.80 20.28
C PRO A 222 -13.64 -12.69 19.56
N ALA A 223 -14.36 -11.94 18.71
CA ALA A 223 -13.87 -10.66 18.23
C ALA A 223 -13.22 -10.00 19.45
N PRO A 224 -11.94 -9.57 19.38
CA PRO A 224 -11.37 -8.85 20.50
C PRO A 224 -12.40 -7.79 20.85
N ALA A 225 -12.95 -7.90 22.05
CA ALA A 225 -13.92 -6.94 22.55
C ALA A 225 -13.29 -5.59 22.26
N HIS A 226 -14.04 -4.72 21.57
CA HIS A 226 -13.61 -3.37 21.27
C HIS A 226 -13.02 -2.81 22.56
N GLY A 227 -11.69 -2.70 22.60
CA GLY A 227 -11.01 -1.89 23.58
C GLY A 227 -11.39 -0.47 23.23
N THR A 228 -12.57 -0.04 23.65
CA THR A 228 -13.00 1.36 23.70
C THR A 228 -12.24 2.09 24.81
N ASP A 229 -10.97 1.75 25.04
CA ASP A 229 -10.13 2.37 26.04
C ASP A 229 -8.92 3.03 25.39
N ALA A 230 -9.00 4.37 25.43
CA ALA A 230 -7.93 5.36 25.31
C ALA A 230 -7.48 5.87 23.93
N LEU A 231 -8.39 6.10 22.97
CA LEU A 231 -8.12 7.03 21.83
C LEU A 231 -9.07 8.23 21.72
N ALA A 232 -10.11 8.32 22.55
CA ALA A 232 -11.13 9.37 22.44
C ALA A 232 -10.91 10.58 23.37
N ALA A 233 -9.75 10.72 24.02
CA ALA A 233 -9.43 11.91 24.80
C ALA A 233 -8.57 12.87 23.97
N GLY A 234 -9.20 13.65 23.07
CA GLY A 234 -8.55 14.83 22.50
C GLY A 234 -8.75 15.10 21.01
N LEU A 235 -9.48 14.27 20.26
CA LEU A 235 -9.82 14.61 18.88
C LEU A 235 -10.92 15.68 18.84
N PRO A 236 -10.78 16.75 18.05
CA PRO A 236 -11.86 17.70 17.84
C PRO A 236 -13.07 16.99 17.22
N ALA A 237 -14.28 17.23 17.76
CA ALA A 237 -15.52 16.66 17.21
C ALA A 237 -15.70 16.98 15.71
N THR A 238 -15.19 18.13 15.28
CA THR A 238 -15.05 18.50 13.87
C THR A 238 -13.61 18.91 13.59
N PHE A 239 -13.00 18.35 12.54
CA PHE A 239 -11.63 18.65 12.12
C PHE A 239 -11.61 18.98 10.63
N ASN A 240 -11.10 20.16 10.25
CA ASN A 240 -11.15 20.68 8.87
C ASN A 240 -12.54 20.58 8.21
N GLY A 241 -13.61 20.79 8.98
CA GLY A 241 -15.00 20.71 8.50
C GLY A 241 -15.61 19.31 8.53
N VAL A 242 -14.83 18.27 8.88
CA VAL A 242 -15.29 16.88 8.91
C VAL A 242 -15.70 16.46 10.31
N ASN A 243 -16.93 15.98 10.47
CA ASN A 243 -17.38 15.35 11.71
C ASN A 243 -16.64 14.02 11.93
N GLN A 244 -15.80 13.95 12.96
CA GLN A 244 -14.92 12.81 13.20
C GLN A 244 -15.66 11.57 13.71
N ASP A 245 -16.71 11.75 14.51
CA ASP A 245 -17.53 10.64 15.01
C ASP A 245 -18.32 10.00 13.86
N ALA A 246 -18.91 10.84 12.99
CA ALA A 246 -19.61 10.37 11.79
C ALA A 246 -18.66 9.67 10.82
N LEU A 247 -17.43 10.19 10.66
CA LEU A 247 -16.41 9.56 9.84
C LEU A 247 -16.03 8.17 10.37
N GLN A 248 -15.77 8.06 11.67
CA GLN A 248 -15.39 6.78 12.28
C GLN A 248 -16.52 5.75 12.17
N ALA A 249 -17.75 6.16 12.49
CA ALA A 249 -18.93 5.30 12.34
C ALA A 249 -19.14 4.85 10.88
N CYS A 250 -18.86 5.72 9.92
CA CYS A 250 -18.94 5.38 8.51
C CYS A 250 -17.83 4.40 8.08
N LEU A 251 -16.57 4.64 8.46
CA LEU A 251 -15.44 3.75 8.16
C LEU A 251 -15.65 2.32 8.70
N ASP A 252 -16.28 2.19 9.86
CA ASP A 252 -16.58 0.91 10.50
C ASP A 252 -17.77 0.17 9.87
N SER A 253 -18.69 0.89 9.22
CA SER A 253 -19.90 0.33 8.62
C SER A 253 -19.80 0.16 7.10
N ASP A 254 -19.61 1.26 6.37
CA ASP A 254 -19.49 1.30 4.92
C ASP A 254 -18.57 2.45 4.45
N ALA A 255 -17.27 2.13 4.30
CA ALA A 255 -16.25 3.08 3.88
C ALA A 255 -16.50 3.69 2.48
N ASP A 256 -17.31 3.06 1.64
CA ASP A 256 -17.60 3.52 0.28
C ASP A 256 -18.53 4.72 0.26
N ASP A 257 -19.46 4.77 1.20
CA ASP A 257 -20.48 5.80 1.27
C ASP A 257 -20.03 7.04 2.05
N CYS A 258 -18.86 7.01 2.69
CA CYS A 258 -18.42 8.11 3.56
C CYS A 258 -18.29 9.45 2.86
N LEU A 259 -17.89 9.46 1.59
CA LEU A 259 -17.79 10.70 0.80
C LEU A 259 -19.17 11.35 0.56
N VAL A 260 -20.25 10.57 0.67
CA VAL A 260 -21.63 11.05 0.52
C VAL A 260 -22.27 11.30 1.89
N SER A 261 -22.05 10.41 2.85
CA SER A 261 -22.78 10.38 4.12
C SER A 261 -22.14 11.21 5.22
N VAL A 262 -20.83 11.45 5.18
CA VAL A 262 -20.11 12.20 6.23
C VAL A 262 -20.07 13.69 5.86
N PRO A 263 -20.71 14.57 6.65
CA PRO A 263 -20.70 16.00 6.39
C PRO A 263 -19.28 16.58 6.35
N GLY A 264 -19.00 17.36 5.31
CA GLY A 264 -17.71 18.04 5.10
C GLY A 264 -16.57 17.16 4.56
N LEU A 265 -16.74 15.83 4.50
CA LEU A 265 -15.66 14.93 4.04
C LEU A 265 -15.30 15.15 2.56
N ALA A 266 -16.30 15.22 1.68
CA ALA A 266 -16.06 15.44 0.26
C ALA A 266 -15.30 16.76 -0.01
N GLU A 267 -15.69 17.84 0.68
CA GLU A 267 -15.02 19.14 0.55
C GLU A 267 -13.58 19.09 1.10
N CYS A 268 -13.38 18.43 2.25
CA CYS A 268 -12.06 18.24 2.82
C CYS A 268 -11.13 17.46 1.89
N VAL A 269 -11.63 16.39 1.26
CA VAL A 269 -10.90 15.55 0.31
C VAL A 269 -10.57 16.31 -0.97
N VAL A 270 -11.52 17.06 -1.52
CA VAL A 270 -11.31 17.88 -2.73
C VAL A 270 -10.29 18.99 -2.49
N THR A 271 -10.23 19.53 -1.26
CA THR A 271 -9.22 20.52 -0.85
C THR A 271 -7.94 19.89 -0.30
N VAL A 272 -7.86 18.56 -0.32
CA VAL A 272 -6.69 17.74 0.03
C VAL A 272 -6.07 18.10 1.39
N ARG A 273 -6.95 18.31 2.38
CA ARG A 273 -6.55 18.58 3.78
C ARG A 273 -6.38 17.27 4.54
N VAL A 274 -6.05 17.39 5.82
CA VAL A 274 -6.19 16.27 6.76
C VAL A 274 -7.68 16.17 7.13
N CYS A 275 -8.32 15.08 6.77
CA CYS A 275 -9.76 14.87 6.94
C CYS A 275 -10.09 13.87 8.04
N ASN A 276 -9.15 12.97 8.33
CA ASN A 276 -9.28 11.94 9.34
C ASN A 276 -8.20 12.13 10.40
N ALA A 277 -8.52 12.88 11.46
CA ALA A 277 -7.59 13.12 12.55
C ALA A 277 -7.32 11.84 13.35
N ALA A 278 -8.27 10.90 13.40
CA ALA A 278 -8.09 9.60 14.06
C ALA A 278 -7.05 8.71 13.36
N ALA A 279 -6.84 8.89 12.04
CA ALA A 279 -5.81 8.20 11.27
C ALA A 279 -4.42 8.87 11.36
N LEU A 280 -4.28 9.96 12.11
CA LEU A 280 -2.98 10.61 12.36
C LEU A 280 -2.10 10.09 13.50
N PRO A 281 -2.43 9.03 14.29
CA PRO A 281 -1.95 8.87 15.67
C PRO A 281 -0.57 9.48 15.92
N THR A 282 -0.60 10.65 16.56
CA THR A 282 0.55 11.31 17.17
C THR A 282 1.22 10.31 18.08
N GLY A 283 2.43 9.87 17.73
CA GLY A 283 3.30 9.15 18.65
C GLY A 283 2.64 7.94 19.31
N GLY A 284 2.02 7.08 18.50
CA GLY A 284 2.05 5.67 18.84
C GLY A 284 3.52 5.30 18.86
N SER A 285 4.17 5.48 20.01
CA SER A 285 5.44 4.85 20.30
C SER A 285 5.24 3.43 19.81
N LEU A 286 6.05 3.00 18.85
CA LEU A 286 6.55 1.64 18.94
C LEU A 286 6.82 1.49 20.45
N GLU A 287 6.03 0.71 21.18
CA GLU A 287 6.47 0.24 22.49
C GLU A 287 7.73 -0.53 22.15
N GLU A 288 8.82 0.23 22.12
CA GLU A 288 10.13 -0.16 21.70
C GLU A 288 10.74 -0.75 22.96
N PRO A 289 10.90 -2.07 23.07
CA PRO A 289 11.89 -2.56 24.00
C PRO A 289 13.22 -1.89 23.61
N ALA A 290 13.79 -1.14 24.55
CA ALA A 290 15.09 -0.51 24.36
C ALA A 290 16.13 -1.60 24.06
N GLY A 291 16.59 -1.70 22.81
CA GLY A 291 17.62 -2.65 22.41
C GLY A 291 17.67 -2.90 20.91
N GLY A 292 18.75 -2.45 20.26
CA GLY A 292 19.29 -3.00 19.00
C GLY A 292 18.45 -2.91 17.72
N ALA A 293 19.13 -2.90 16.57
CA ALA A 293 18.50 -3.21 15.29
C ALA A 293 18.19 -4.72 15.24
N ASP A 294 16.91 -5.10 15.32
CA ASP A 294 16.47 -6.50 15.30
C ASP A 294 16.63 -7.20 13.93
N VAL A 295 16.91 -6.45 12.84
CA VAL A 295 17.24 -7.02 11.52
C VAL A 295 18.71 -6.79 11.16
N SER A 296 19.36 -7.85 10.66
CA SER A 296 20.78 -7.82 10.30
C SER A 296 21.01 -7.14 8.94
N ALA A 297 22.24 -6.63 8.72
CA ALA A 297 22.65 -6.13 7.41
C ALA A 297 22.54 -7.19 6.29
N ALA A 298 22.70 -8.48 6.64
CA ALA A 298 22.56 -9.58 5.69
C ALA A 298 21.08 -9.78 5.29
N ASP A 299 20.15 -9.70 6.25
CA ASP A 299 18.71 -9.78 5.98
C ASP A 299 18.24 -8.62 5.10
N ILE A 300 18.70 -7.40 5.42
CA ILE A 300 18.39 -6.19 4.64
C ILE A 300 18.95 -6.30 3.21
N ARG A 301 20.19 -6.79 3.06
CA ARG A 301 20.80 -7.04 1.75
C ARG A 301 19.98 -8.03 0.93
N ALA A 302 19.65 -9.18 1.50
CA ALA A 302 18.89 -10.23 0.82
C ALA A 302 17.49 -9.75 0.41
N ARG A 303 16.81 -9.02 1.31
CA ARG A 303 15.52 -8.39 1.04
C ARG A 303 15.59 -7.42 -0.13
N ALA A 304 16.55 -6.48 -0.11
CA ALA A 304 16.69 -5.49 -1.18
C ALA A 304 17.05 -6.16 -2.51
N ALA A 305 18.02 -7.08 -2.51
CA ALA A 305 18.42 -7.84 -3.70
C ALA A 305 17.21 -8.52 -4.37
N ALA A 306 16.39 -9.21 -3.57
CA ALA A 306 15.20 -9.91 -4.07
C ALA A 306 14.04 -8.97 -4.46
N ALA A 307 13.90 -7.82 -3.78
CA ALA A 307 12.86 -6.83 -4.11
C ALA A 307 13.16 -6.11 -5.43
N PHE A 308 14.43 -5.84 -5.72
CA PHE A 308 14.90 -5.10 -6.89
C PHE A 308 15.44 -5.98 -8.03
N ASP A 309 15.35 -7.31 -7.89
CA ASP A 309 15.85 -8.27 -8.90
C ASP A 309 17.32 -8.03 -9.28
N VAL A 310 18.19 -7.92 -8.27
CA VAL A 310 19.65 -7.82 -8.44
C VAL A 310 20.38 -8.90 -7.64
N PRO A 311 21.59 -9.31 -8.04
CA PRO A 311 22.44 -10.19 -7.23
C PRO A 311 22.74 -9.58 -5.84
N GLY A 312 22.83 -10.41 -4.80
CA GLY A 312 23.05 -9.91 -3.44
C GLY A 312 24.43 -9.31 -3.21
N ASP A 313 25.45 -9.79 -3.91
CA ASP A 313 26.84 -9.34 -3.82
C ASP A 313 27.09 -7.93 -4.38
N VAL A 314 26.22 -7.44 -5.27
CA VAL A 314 26.27 -6.08 -5.82
C VAL A 314 25.46 -5.07 -5.01
N VAL A 315 24.89 -5.48 -3.88
CA VAL A 315 24.08 -4.63 -3.00
C VAL A 315 24.91 -4.13 -1.82
N THR A 316 25.08 -2.81 -1.78
CA THR A 316 25.74 -2.12 -0.66
C THR A 316 24.72 -1.77 0.42
N VAL A 317 25.04 -2.08 1.67
CA VAL A 317 24.21 -1.78 2.84
C VAL A 317 25.00 -0.88 3.79
N ARG A 318 24.47 0.31 4.07
CA ARG A 318 24.96 1.24 5.09
C ARG A 318 24.10 1.11 6.34
N PRO A 319 24.72 0.89 7.51
CA PRO A 319 23.99 0.76 8.76
C PRO A 319 23.38 2.09 9.21
N PRO A 320 22.31 2.04 10.03
CA PRO A 320 21.83 3.18 10.80
C PRO A 320 23.00 3.91 11.49
N ALA A 321 23.06 5.23 11.36
CA ALA A 321 24.01 6.02 12.14
C ALA A 321 23.72 5.80 13.64
N ALA A 322 24.76 5.50 14.42
CA ALA A 322 24.61 5.41 15.86
C ALA A 322 24.13 6.77 16.41
N PRO A 323 23.21 6.81 17.37
CA PRO A 323 22.81 8.06 18.01
C PRO A 323 24.06 8.70 18.61
N THR A 324 24.46 9.84 18.08
CA THR A 324 25.53 10.67 18.65
C THR A 324 25.08 11.07 20.06
N ALA A 325 25.88 10.74 21.07
CA ALA A 325 25.61 11.12 22.45
C ALA A 325 25.33 12.64 22.51
N LEU A 326 24.11 12.98 22.94
CA LEU A 326 23.58 14.35 22.96
C LEU A 326 24.51 15.27 23.75
N LYS A 327 25.03 16.32 23.10
CA LYS A 327 25.36 17.57 23.80
C LYS A 327 24.03 18.23 24.20
N PRO A 328 23.84 18.65 25.46
CA PRO A 328 22.60 19.28 25.89
C PRO A 328 22.52 20.70 25.32
N GLY A 329 21.58 20.96 24.39
CA GLY A 329 21.31 22.32 23.95
C GLY A 329 20.34 22.42 22.76
N ALA A 330 19.24 23.14 23.00
CA ALA A 330 18.26 23.68 22.05
C ALA A 330 17.18 22.72 21.49
N ARG A 331 15.96 22.92 22.01
CA ARG A 331 14.68 22.40 21.53
C ARG A 331 14.41 22.84 20.08
N ALA A 332 14.33 21.87 19.18
CA ALA A 332 13.49 21.94 17.99
C ALA A 332 12.87 20.55 17.77
N ALA A 333 11.55 20.49 17.70
CA ALA A 333 10.80 19.26 17.52
C ALA A 333 11.01 18.73 16.09
N SER A 334 11.99 17.83 15.91
CA SER A 334 12.01 16.86 14.81
C SER A 334 12.06 15.46 15.42
N SER A 335 10.89 14.87 15.67
CA SER A 335 10.79 13.47 16.07
C SER A 335 11.05 12.58 14.85
N ASN A 336 12.31 12.21 14.63
CA ASN A 336 12.74 11.03 13.88
C ASN A 336 14.19 10.76 14.30
N GLY A 337 14.35 10.25 15.52
CA GLY A 337 15.65 9.90 16.11
C GLY A 337 16.14 8.49 15.77
N ASP A 338 15.44 7.77 14.89
CA ASP A 338 15.76 6.39 14.55
C ASP A 338 16.62 6.35 13.29
N GLY A 339 17.84 5.82 13.42
CA GLY A 339 18.69 5.61 12.26
C GLY A 339 18.04 4.64 11.26
N VAL A 340 18.32 4.82 9.96
CA VAL A 340 17.76 3.98 8.88
C VAL A 340 18.84 3.13 8.23
N TRP A 341 18.47 1.94 7.76
CA TRP A 341 19.32 1.21 6.83
C TRP A 341 19.22 1.88 5.46
N THR A 342 20.35 2.29 4.89
CA THR A 342 20.40 2.74 3.49
C THR A 342 21.01 1.64 2.63
N VAL A 343 20.29 1.25 1.59
CA VAL A 343 20.69 0.19 0.67
C VAL A 343 20.72 0.73 -0.73
N PHE A 344 21.76 0.42 -1.50
CA PHE A 344 21.85 0.87 -2.87
C PHE A 344 22.67 -0.09 -3.74
N SER A 345 22.40 -0.03 -5.04
CA SER A 345 23.16 -0.70 -6.08
C SER A 345 23.11 0.14 -7.36
N SER A 346 24.18 0.11 -8.16
CA SER A 346 24.19 0.68 -9.51
C SER A 346 23.80 -0.34 -10.58
N SER A 347 23.52 -1.59 -10.19
CA SER A 347 23.13 -2.64 -11.15
C SER A 347 21.76 -2.40 -11.75
N SER A 348 21.57 -2.94 -12.96
CA SER A 348 20.30 -2.92 -13.67
C SER A 348 19.21 -3.65 -12.87
N THR A 349 18.10 -2.98 -12.58
CA THR A 349 17.02 -3.45 -11.70
C THR A 349 15.65 -3.37 -12.39
N THR A 350 14.69 -4.22 -12.02
CA THR A 350 13.29 -4.05 -12.44
C THR A 350 12.53 -2.98 -11.63
N GLY A 351 13.18 -2.35 -10.66
CA GLY A 351 12.51 -1.57 -9.62
C GLY A 351 11.63 -2.45 -8.75
N LEU A 352 10.65 -1.85 -8.07
CA LEU A 352 9.66 -2.58 -7.27
C LEU A 352 8.47 -3.11 -8.08
N GLN A 353 8.46 -2.86 -9.39
CA GLN A 353 7.45 -3.40 -10.29
C GLN A 353 7.84 -4.79 -10.79
N ARG A 354 6.83 -5.62 -11.05
CA ARG A 354 7.01 -6.90 -11.73
C ARG A 354 6.78 -6.68 -13.22
N GLY A 355 7.86 -6.39 -13.94
CA GLY A 355 7.85 -6.19 -15.39
C GLY A 355 9.21 -6.47 -16.02
N GLU A 356 9.26 -6.53 -17.35
CA GLU A 356 10.50 -6.79 -18.09
C GLU A 356 11.42 -5.56 -18.16
N ARG A 357 10.88 -4.38 -17.84
CA ARG A 357 11.61 -3.12 -17.90
C ARG A 357 12.72 -3.10 -16.85
N ARG A 358 13.89 -2.63 -17.27
CA ARG A 358 15.06 -2.48 -16.44
C ARG A 358 15.43 -0.99 -16.32
N PHE A 359 15.96 -0.61 -15.16
CA PHE A 359 16.37 0.74 -14.81
C PHE A 359 17.78 0.74 -14.24
N GLU A 360 18.44 1.90 -14.26
CA GLU A 360 19.78 2.05 -13.69
C GLU A 360 19.70 2.26 -12.18
N GLY A 361 20.15 1.25 -11.43
CA GLY A 361 20.34 1.32 -9.99
C GLY A 361 19.09 1.58 -9.15
N PHE A 362 19.28 1.52 -7.83
CA PHE A 362 18.27 1.88 -6.85
C PHE A 362 18.90 2.37 -5.56
N ILE A 363 18.11 3.11 -4.79
CA ILE A 363 18.35 3.42 -3.38
C ILE A 363 17.08 3.09 -2.60
N ALA A 364 17.21 2.44 -1.44
CA ALA A 364 16.10 2.08 -0.58
C ALA A 364 16.46 2.30 0.89
N HIS A 365 15.48 2.76 1.66
CA HIS A 365 15.59 2.97 3.09
C HIS A 365 14.69 2.01 3.86
N TYR A 366 15.23 1.35 4.88
CA TYR A 366 14.50 0.41 5.71
C TYR A 366 14.60 0.77 7.19
N THR A 367 13.55 0.45 7.94
CA THR A 367 13.56 0.57 9.41
C THR A 367 14.56 -0.40 10.03
N PRO A 368 15.25 0.00 11.13
CA PRO A 368 16.30 -0.80 11.75
C PRO A 368 15.78 -2.05 12.48
N ARG A 369 14.54 -2.04 12.97
CA ARG A 369 13.96 -3.15 13.76
C ARG A 369 13.21 -4.16 12.91
N THR A 370 12.32 -3.70 12.04
CA THR A 370 11.41 -4.58 11.29
C THR A 370 11.87 -4.83 9.85
N GLY A 371 12.83 -4.04 9.35
CA GLY A 371 13.24 -4.10 7.95
C GLY A 371 12.12 -3.70 6.99
N VAL A 372 11.14 -2.93 7.47
CA VAL A 372 10.06 -2.34 6.65
C VAL A 372 10.66 -1.30 5.73
N LEU A 373 10.31 -1.37 4.43
CA LEU A 373 10.66 -0.35 3.44
C LEU A 373 9.98 0.97 3.84
N LEU A 374 10.76 2.04 3.98
CA LEU A 374 10.30 3.39 4.25
C LEU A 374 10.11 4.19 2.96
N GLU A 375 11.13 4.13 2.11
CA GLU A 375 11.13 4.74 0.80
C GLU A 375 12.12 4.02 -0.11
N ALA A 376 11.88 4.13 -1.41
CA ALA A 376 12.80 3.65 -2.43
C ALA A 376 12.71 4.54 -3.67
N CYS A 377 13.81 4.58 -4.42
CA CYS A 377 13.87 5.12 -5.76
C CYS A 377 14.66 4.17 -6.66
N TRP A 378 14.44 4.26 -7.96
CA TRP A 378 15.26 3.60 -8.99
C TRP A 378 15.24 4.41 -10.27
N GLY A 379 16.30 4.27 -11.09
CA GLY A 379 16.48 5.08 -12.31
C GLY A 379 16.48 6.58 -12.02
N ASP A 380 15.90 7.38 -12.92
CA ASP A 380 15.94 8.85 -12.87
C ASP A 380 15.13 9.48 -11.70
N LEU A 381 14.39 8.66 -10.95
CA LEU A 381 13.72 9.09 -9.74
C LEU A 381 14.59 8.97 -8.48
N CYS A 382 15.78 8.39 -8.59
CA CYS A 382 16.81 8.60 -7.58
C CYS A 382 17.43 9.97 -7.77
N ASP A 383 17.11 10.89 -6.87
CA ASP A 383 17.82 12.15 -6.80
C ASP A 383 19.31 11.84 -6.53
N VAL A 384 20.20 12.41 -7.34
CA VAL A 384 21.65 12.20 -7.22
C VAL A 384 22.07 12.72 -5.84
N GLN A 385 22.43 11.82 -4.94
CA GLN A 385 22.91 12.18 -3.59
C GLN A 385 24.36 12.63 -3.62
#